data_AF-A0A2E6TN11-F1
#
_entry.id   AF-A0A2E6TN11-F1
#
_cell.length_a   1.000
_cell.length_b   1.000
_cell.length_c   1.000
_cell.angle_alpha   90.00
_cell.angle_beta   90.00
_cell.angle_gamma   90.00
#
_symmetry.space_group_name_H-M   'P 1'
#
loop_
_entity.id
_entity.type
_entity.pdbx_description
1 polymer ?
#
loop_
_entity_poly.entity_id
_entity_poly.type
_entity_poly.pdbx_seq_one_letter_code
_entity_poly.pdbx_strand_id
1 'polypeptide(L)' 'MGKLLVWSLFVLMFFLHQDFWWWEESFLVFGFLPIGLAYHAGFSLACSVLGWLAIQYAWPEELEKFADSDDKSSHP' A
#
# COMPACT_ATOMS: atom_id res chain seq x y z
N MET A 1 -8.85 -15.45 -3.66
CA MET A 1 -9.59 -14.22 -3.31
C MET A 1 -8.69 -13.08 -2.84
N GLY A 2 -7.75 -13.29 -1.91
CA GLY A 2 -6.91 -12.20 -1.34
C GLY A 2 -6.16 -11.35 -2.37
N LYS A 3 -5.56 -11.96 -3.40
CA LYS A 3 -4.90 -11.23 -4.50
C LYS A 3 -5.82 -10.26 -5.24
N LEU A 4 -7.08 -10.62 -5.50
CA LEU A 4 -8.05 -9.72 -6.16
C LEU A 4 -8.38 -8.52 -5.28
N LEU A 5 -8.53 -8.74 -3.97
CA LEU A 5 -8.76 -7.66 -3.00
C LEU A 5 -7.59 -6.67 -3.00
N VAL A 6 -6.35 -7.17 -2.95
CA VAL A 6 -5.14 -6.33 -3.00
C VAL A 6 -5.09 -5.54 -4.31
N TRP A 7 -5.38 -6.18 -5.45
CA TRP A 7 -5.44 -5.50 -6.75
C TRP A 7 -6.54 -4.43 -6.82
N SER A 8 -7.74 -4.71 -6.31
CA SER A 8 -8.82 -3.73 -6.24
C SER A 8 -8.45 -2.53 -5.36
N LEU A 9 -7.82 -2.75 -4.21
CA LEU A 9 -7.30 -1.69 -3.35
C LEU A 9 -6.19 -0.88 -4.03
N PHE A 10 -5.33 -1.53 -4.81
CA PHE A 10 -4.28 -0.84 -5.55
C PHE A 10 -4.85 0.11 -6.61
N VAL A 11 -5.85 -0.36 -7.36
CA VAL A 11 -6.57 0.48 -8.34
C VAL A 11 -7.29 1.62 -7.64
N LEU A 12 -7.95 1.36 -6.50
CA LEU A 12 -8.59 2.40 -5.70
C LEU A 12 -7.58 3.46 -5.22
N MET A 13 -6.43 3.03 -4.69
CA MET A 13 -5.35 3.94 -4.28
C MET A 13 -4.81 4.74 -5.45
N PHE A 14 -4.71 4.16 -6.65
CA PHE A 14 -4.27 4.88 -7.84
C PHE A 14 -5.19 6.06 -8.20
N PHE A 15 -6.51 5.88 -8.04
CA PHE A 15 -7.48 6.97 -8.23
C PHE A 15 -7.43 7.99 -7.09
N LEU A 16 -7.31 7.53 -5.83
CA LEU A 16 -7.13 8.42 -4.68
C LEU A 16 -5.81 9.22 -4.77
N HIS A 17 -4.77 8.68 -5.39
CA HIS A 17 -3.50 9.39 -5.56
C HIS A 17 -3.64 10.65 -6.43
N GLN A 18 -4.67 10.74 -7.27
CA GLN A 18 -4.87 11.92 -8.11
C GLN A 18 -5.10 13.14 -7.22
N ASP A 19 -4.28 14.17 -7.40
CA ASP A 19 -4.23 15.33 -6.49
C ASP A 19 -5.32 16.38 -6.79
N PHE A 20 -6.49 15.98 -7.28
CA PHE A 20 -7.51 16.93 -7.73
C PHE A 20 -8.58 17.24 -6.68
N TRP A 21 -8.64 16.48 -5.59
CA TRP A 21 -9.78 16.50 -4.67
C TRP A 21 -9.87 17.77 -3.82
N TRP A 22 -8.75 18.29 -3.35
CA TRP A 22 -8.69 19.39 -2.38
C TRP A 22 -7.67 20.47 -2.76
N TRP A 23 -7.39 20.63 -4.06
CA TRP A 23 -6.40 21.59 -4.55
C TRP A 23 -6.76 23.04 -4.21
N GLU A 24 -8.03 23.43 -4.34
CA GLU A 24 -8.47 24.82 -4.09
C GLU A 24 -8.88 25.10 -2.64
N GLU A 25 -8.91 24.07 -1.79
CA GLU A 25 -9.46 24.18 -0.45
C GLU A 25 -8.37 24.55 0.56
N SER A 26 -8.55 25.70 1.21
CA SER A 26 -7.62 26.22 2.22
C SER A 26 -7.98 25.82 3.65
N PHE A 27 -8.83 24.79 3.81
CA PHE A 27 -9.25 24.32 5.13
C PHE A 27 -8.04 23.81 5.94
N LEU A 28 -7.94 24.25 7.19
CA LEU A 28 -6.88 23.86 8.10
C LEU A 28 -7.37 22.76 9.05
N VAL A 29 -6.83 21.56 8.90
CA VAL A 29 -7.01 20.46 9.84
C VAL A 29 -6.18 20.75 11.10
N PHE A 30 -6.77 20.55 12.28
CA PHE A 30 -6.17 20.88 13.59
C PHE A 30 -5.67 22.32 13.74
N GLY A 31 -6.12 23.25 12.90
CA GLY A 31 -5.76 24.67 12.96
C GLY A 31 -4.39 25.04 12.39
N PHE A 32 -3.61 24.09 11.84
CA PHE A 32 -2.29 24.38 11.25
C PHE A 32 -1.97 23.60 9.97
N LEU A 33 -2.66 22.49 9.71
CA LEU A 33 -2.32 21.57 8.62
C LEU A 33 -3.25 21.78 7.42
N PRO A 34 -2.75 22.20 6.24
CA PRO A 34 -3.60 22.31 5.05
C PRO A 34 -4.27 20.97 4.72
N ILE A 35 -5.54 20.99 4.34
CA ILE A 35 -6.32 19.78 4.05
C ILE A 35 -5.69 18.91 2.96
N GLY A 36 -5.11 19.51 1.91
CA GLY A 36 -4.34 18.76 0.90
C GLY A 36 -3.15 18.00 1.50
N LEU A 37 -2.42 18.63 2.42
CA LEU A 37 -1.30 17.96 3.11
C LEU A 37 -1.79 16.85 4.05
N ALA A 38 -2.86 17.11 4.79
CA ALA A 38 -3.50 16.12 5.66
C ALA A 38 -3.99 14.90 4.87
N TYR A 39 -4.53 15.14 3.68
CA TYR A 39 -4.94 14.12 2.74
C TYR A 39 -3.75 13.26 2.29
N HIS A 40 -2.64 13.86 1.86
CA HIS A 40 -1.45 13.10 1.47
C HIS A 40 -0.82 12.31 2.63
N ALA A 41 -0.87 12.85 3.86
CA ALA A 41 -0.42 12.12 5.04
C ALA A 41 -1.31 10.89 5.30
N GLY A 42 -2.63 11.05 5.20
CA GLY A 42 -3.59 9.95 5.29
C GLY A 42 -3.43 8.92 4.17
N PHE A 43 -3.19 9.37 2.94
CA PHE A 43 -2.91 8.52 1.78
C PHE A 43 -1.65 7.67 2.00
N SER A 44 -0.58 8.28 2.54
CA SER A 44 0.66 7.56 2.85
C SER A 44 0.45 6.45 3.89
N LEU A 45 -0.35 6.72 4.92
CA LEU A 45 -0.77 5.71 5.91
C LEU A 45 -1.58 4.58 5.24
N ALA A 46 -2.53 4.91 4.37
CA ALA A 46 -3.32 3.93 3.63
C ALA A 46 -2.44 3.04 2.74
N CYS A 47 -1.43 3.60 2.05
CA CYS A 47 -0.45 2.83 1.29
C CYS A 47 0.35 1.85 2.16
N SER A 48 0.75 2.26 3.37
CA SER A 48 1.43 1.36 4.31
C SER A 48 0.54 0.18 4.71
N VAL A 49 -0.74 0.43 5.00
CA VAL A 49 -1.73 -0.62 5.30
C VAL A 49 -1.93 -1.54 4.10
N LEU A 50 -2.03 -0.99 2.89
CA LEU A 50 -2.12 -1.78 1.67
C LEU A 50 -0.89 -2.69 1.49
N GLY A 51 0.31 -2.18 1.75
CA GLY A 51 1.54 -2.97 1.73
C GLY A 51 1.51 -4.13 2.74
N TRP A 52 1.05 -3.87 3.96
CA TRP A 52 0.87 -4.91 4.97
C TRP A 52 -0.14 -5.98 4.54
N LEU A 53 -1.29 -5.57 3.99
CA LEU A 53 -2.29 -6.50 3.44
C LEU A 53 -1.73 -7.29 2.25
N ALA A 54 -0.92 -6.66 1.40
CA ALA A 54 -0.28 -7.33 0.27
C ALA A 54 0.67 -8.44 0.74
N ILE A 55 1.44 -8.21 1.80
CA ILE A 55 2.30 -9.23 2.40
C ILE A 55 1.45 -10.37 2.97
N GLN A 56 0.36 -10.10 3.68
CA GLN A 56 -0.44 -11.19 4.26
C GLN A 56 -1.24 -12.01 3.24
N TYR A 57 -1.72 -11.38 2.15
CA TYR A 57 -2.70 -12.02 1.25
C TYR A 57 -2.20 -12.30 -0.17
N ALA A 58 -1.13 -11.63 -0.60
CA ALA A 58 -0.60 -11.74 -1.96
C ALA A 58 0.85 -12.24 -2.02
N TRP A 59 1.53 -12.40 -0.87
CA TRP A 59 2.89 -12.89 -0.82
C TRP A 59 3.00 -14.33 -1.34
N PRO A 60 3.90 -14.60 -2.28
CA PRO A 60 4.04 -15.91 -2.90
C PRO A 60 4.93 -16.85 -2.06
N GLU A 61 4.32 -17.68 -1.21
CA GLU A 61 5.03 -18.70 -0.41
C GLU A 61 5.79 -19.73 -1.26
N GLU A 62 5.42 -19.93 -2.53
CA GLU A 62 6.17 -20.82 -3.43
C GLU A 62 7.59 -20.29 -3.74
N LEU A 63 7.78 -18.97 -3.78
CA LEU A 63 9.11 -18.38 -3.97
C LEU A 63 10.00 -18.57 -2.73
N GLU A 64 9.41 -18.50 -1.53
CA GLU A 64 10.14 -18.81 -0.29
C GLU A 64 10.55 -20.28 -0.25
N LYS A 65 9.65 -21.19 -0.61
CA LYS A 65 9.96 -22.63 -0.67
C LYS A 65 11.04 -22.96 -1.71
N PHE A 66 11.03 -22.29 -2.85
CA PHE A 66 12.07 -22.42 -3.87
C PHE A 66 13.44 -21.94 -3.32
N ALA A 67 13.49 -20.76 -2.72
CA ALA A 67 14.72 -20.22 -2.13
C ALA A 67 15.30 -21.12 -1.03
N ASP A 68 14.44 -21.66 -0.16
CA ASP A 68 14.84 -22.59 0.92
C ASP A 68 15.31 -23.97 0.42
N SER A 69 14.92 -24.35 -0.80
CA SER A 69 15.30 -25.63 -1.42
C SER A 69 16.65 -25.55 -2.14
N ASP A 70 16.96 -24.42 -2.78
CA ASP A 70 18.26 -24.19 -3.42
C ASP A 70 19.40 -24.12 -2.39
N ASP A 71 19.18 -23.49 -1.23
CA ASP A 71 20.17 -23.40 -0.15
C ASP A 71 20.58 -24.79 0.39
N LYS A 72 19.60 -25.67 0.66
CA LYS A 72 19.86 -27.04 1.14
C LYS A 72 20.54 -27.95 0.12
N SER A 73 20.47 -27.62 -1.17
CA SER A 73 21.19 -28.36 -2.23
C SER A 73 22.66 -27.94 -2.35
N SER A 74 22.99 -26.72 -1.89
CA SER A 74 24.32 -26.11 -2.01
C SER A 74 25.25 -26.37 -0.81
N HIS A 75 24.69 -26.79 0.33
CA HIS A 75 25.44 -27.15 1.54
C HIS A 75 25.00 -28.54 2.08
N PRO A 76 25.73 -29.62 1.72
CA PRO A 76 25.54 -30.97 2.29
C PRO A 76 26.10 -31.11 3.71
#